data_AF-A0A202DDV5-F1
#
_entry.id   AF-A0A202DDV5-F1
#
_cell.length_a   1.000
_cell.length_b   1.000
_cell.length_c   1.000
_cell.angle_alpha   90.00
_cell.angle_beta   90.00
_cell.angle_gamma   90.00
#
_symmetry.space_group_name_H-M   'P 1'
#
loop_
_entity.id
_entity.type
_entity.pdbx_description
1 polymer ?
#
loop_
_entity_poly.entity_id
_entity_poly.type
_entity_poly.pdbx_seq_one_letter_code
_entity_poly.pdbx_strand_id
1 'polypeptide(L)'
;MISIKRLVLVSSLLFGLTCVGFPGRKTLKIDYLGKVVDCQGVTSLRPPTQDRWTPLATDMYADVGDLIRTDPRGANAVRVRLTAGGGYIVGPGSLVELVDQKTLKITRGEVEVTSPDKKDLTVVFPGKKNEKINGSAVFRVKEDSYEKLKHEPAWLKYFKGTIAREPMGSLLAKVEGRNLPLTIGYHKVTVDIRDQIARTTIEESFKNNTDGTLEGVFHFPLPQDASIAGFGMWIGDELVEADVVEKQRAREIYETILRERRDPGLLEWQGGNIFKARVFPIFGHSEKRIKITYTQVLPIEDGKYRYSYALQSEMLKQFPLRELELKVRLHSEQPLKNVFCPTHETRLNKTKNAASVEFSAQEYTPTRDFEVVVETDKGPEVVVIPHRRGDDGYFLLQVAQPNAGRKGRALIGDGPPLDLIVMADTSASMDAGQ
;
A
#
# COMPACT_ATOMS: atom_id res chain seq x y z
N MET A 1 -30.38 55.92 -31.27
CA MET A 1 -30.66 55.59 -29.85
C MET A 1 -30.88 54.09 -29.80
N ILE A 2 -30.06 53.22 -29.21
CA ILE A 2 -28.95 53.29 -28.25
C ILE A 2 -27.99 52.15 -28.66
N SER A 3 -26.68 52.34 -28.46
CA SER A 3 -25.69 51.27 -28.58
C SER A 3 -24.43 51.58 -27.79
N ILE A 4 -23.78 50.50 -27.31
CA ILE A 4 -22.33 50.29 -27.08
C ILE A 4 -21.68 50.59 -25.70
N LYS A 5 -21.31 49.47 -25.05
CA LYS A 5 -20.00 48.98 -24.52
C LYS A 5 -19.27 49.53 -23.27
N ARG A 6 -18.86 48.52 -22.46
CA ARG A 6 -17.57 48.24 -21.77
C ARG A 6 -17.05 49.18 -20.66
N LEU A 7 -16.62 48.55 -19.55
CA LEU A 7 -15.66 49.10 -18.59
C LEU A 7 -14.55 48.07 -18.30
N VAL A 8 -13.29 48.54 -18.32
CA VAL A 8 -12.04 47.85 -17.97
C VAL A 8 -11.30 48.70 -16.91
N LEU A 9 -10.57 48.00 -16.02
CA LEU A 9 -9.57 48.36 -15.01
C LEU A 9 -8.92 49.78 -15.00
N VAL A 10 -8.54 50.25 -13.80
CA VAL A 10 -7.17 50.37 -13.23
C VAL A 10 -7.22 51.35 -12.03
N SER A 11 -6.54 51.05 -10.91
CA SER A 11 -5.93 52.11 -10.10
C SER A 11 -4.72 51.61 -9.30
N SER A 12 -3.59 52.22 -9.60
CA SER A 12 -2.31 52.16 -8.91
C SER A 12 -2.12 53.49 -8.19
N LEU A 13 -1.64 53.49 -6.94
CA LEU A 13 -0.91 54.65 -6.41
C LEU A 13 0.10 54.23 -5.34
N LEU A 14 1.37 54.48 -5.66
CA LEU A 14 2.52 54.52 -4.76
C LEU A 14 2.40 55.72 -3.80
N PHE A 15 2.78 55.53 -2.55
CA PHE A 15 3.55 56.52 -1.80
C PHE A 15 4.54 55.78 -0.88
N GLY A 16 5.83 56.02 -1.10
CA GLY A 16 6.90 55.51 -0.25
C GLY A 16 7.17 56.45 0.91
N LEU A 17 7.39 55.89 2.11
CA LEU A 17 8.18 56.52 3.16
C LEU A 17 8.91 55.44 3.96
N THR A 18 10.24 55.47 3.81
CA THR A 18 11.30 55.16 4.79
C THR A 18 11.25 53.85 5.60
N CYS A 19 12.24 53.00 5.33
CA CYS A 19 12.66 51.88 6.14
C CYS A 19 12.91 52.27 7.61
N VAL A 20 12.12 51.69 8.52
CA VAL A 20 12.50 51.48 9.92
C VAL A 20 12.51 49.97 10.12
N GLY A 21 13.71 49.42 10.32
CA GLY A 21 13.88 48.01 10.63
C GLY A 21 13.24 47.68 11.98
N PHE A 22 12.29 46.74 11.98
CA PHE A 22 11.84 46.07 13.20
C PHE A 22 12.19 44.58 13.14
N PRO A 23 12.73 44.01 14.23
CA PRO A 23 13.33 42.69 14.24
C PRO A 23 12.29 41.58 14.42
N GLY A 24 12.52 40.45 13.74
CA GLY A 24 11.99 39.16 14.13
C GLY A 24 10.54 38.86 13.74
N ARG A 25 10.30 38.59 12.44
CA ARG A 25 9.25 37.62 12.09
C ARG A 25 9.66 36.25 12.64
N LYS A 26 9.25 35.93 13.87
CA LYS A 26 9.14 34.53 14.29
C LYS A 26 8.01 33.92 13.48
N THR A 27 8.36 33.23 12.40
CA THR A 27 7.52 32.17 11.85
C THR A 27 7.21 31.24 13.02
N LEU A 28 5.95 31.15 13.45
CA LEU A 28 5.53 30.10 14.37
C LEU A 28 5.85 28.77 13.69
N LYS A 29 6.97 28.12 14.07
CA LYS A 29 7.20 26.71 13.76
C LYS A 29 6.10 25.96 14.48
N ILE A 30 5.17 25.42 13.72
CA ILE A 30 4.13 24.54 14.24
C ILE A 30 4.84 23.22 14.56
N ASP A 31 5.29 23.06 15.81
CA ASP A 31 6.01 21.88 16.27
C ASP A 31 5.02 20.72 16.52
N TYR A 32 4.97 19.76 15.61
CA TYR A 32 4.30 18.48 15.81
C TYR A 32 5.21 17.53 16.61
N LEU A 33 4.61 16.59 17.35
CA LEU A 33 5.36 15.64 18.18
C LEU A 33 6.05 14.58 17.32
N GLY A 34 5.35 14.10 16.30
CA GLY A 34 5.87 13.08 15.39
C GLY A 34 5.07 12.98 14.10
N LYS A 35 5.50 12.05 13.25
CA LYS A 35 4.90 11.77 11.95
C LYS A 35 4.67 10.28 11.81
N VAL A 36 3.51 9.90 11.30
CA VAL A 36 3.21 8.52 10.91
C VAL A 36 4.01 8.19 9.66
N VAL A 37 4.86 7.17 9.73
CA VAL A 37 5.75 6.78 8.63
C VAL A 37 5.39 5.42 8.03
N ASP A 38 4.54 4.67 8.72
CA ASP A 38 4.06 3.35 8.29
C ASP A 38 2.76 3.05 9.05
N CYS A 39 1.79 2.45 8.37
CA CYS A 39 0.48 2.14 8.91
C CYS A 39 -0.06 0.91 8.18
N GLN A 40 -0.49 -0.10 8.93
CA GLN A 40 -1.09 -1.33 8.41
C GLN A 40 -2.41 -1.60 9.14
N GLY A 41 -3.43 -2.00 8.37
CA GLY A 41 -4.74 -2.36 8.88
C GLY A 41 -5.54 -1.21 9.51
N VAL A 42 -6.41 -1.52 10.46
CA VAL A 42 -7.32 -0.56 11.09
C VAL A 42 -6.64 0.12 12.26
N THR A 43 -6.13 1.32 12.02
CA THR A 43 -5.55 2.18 13.05
C THR A 43 -6.18 3.57 13.00
N SER A 44 -6.27 4.22 14.17
CA SER A 44 -6.94 5.52 14.26
C SER A 44 -6.30 6.39 15.33
N LEU A 45 -6.42 7.70 15.14
CA LEU A 45 -5.98 8.74 16.04
C LEU A 45 -7.18 9.59 16.49
N ARG A 46 -7.16 10.03 17.74
CA ARG A 46 -8.15 10.95 18.28
C ARG A 46 -7.47 12.00 19.15
N PRO A 47 -7.58 13.30 18.80
CA PRO A 47 -7.13 14.37 19.67
C PRO A 47 -7.89 14.39 20.99
N PRO A 48 -7.31 14.94 22.08
CA PRO A 48 -7.97 14.99 23.38
C PRO A 48 -9.21 15.90 23.37
N THR A 49 -9.31 16.79 22.39
CA THR A 49 -10.41 17.75 22.22
C THR A 49 -11.51 17.27 21.27
N GLN A 50 -11.44 16.01 20.79
CA GLN A 50 -12.42 15.45 19.85
C GLN A 50 -12.97 14.12 20.37
N ASP A 51 -14.20 13.82 19.99
CA ASP A 51 -14.85 12.56 20.34
C ASP A 51 -14.62 11.49 19.29
N ARG A 52 -14.50 11.90 18.02
CA ARG A 52 -14.36 10.99 16.88
C ARG A 52 -12.93 10.53 16.64
N TRP A 53 -12.80 9.26 16.26
CA TRP A 53 -11.53 8.67 15.82
C TRP A 53 -11.34 8.89 14.32
N THR A 54 -10.19 9.43 13.96
CA THR A 54 -9.75 9.63 12.57
C THR A 54 -8.85 8.46 12.15
N PRO A 55 -9.12 7.76 11.03
CA PRO A 55 -8.21 6.76 10.50
C PRO A 55 -6.81 7.34 10.28
N LEU A 56 -5.76 6.59 10.64
CA LEU A 56 -4.38 7.01 10.42
C LEU A 56 -3.90 6.57 9.04
N ALA A 57 -3.21 7.48 8.35
CA ALA A 57 -2.52 7.23 7.10
C ALA A 57 -1.04 7.63 7.24
N THR A 58 -0.22 7.10 6.35
CA THR A 58 1.17 7.53 6.21
C THR A 58 1.23 9.03 5.94
N ASP A 59 2.27 9.67 6.46
CA ASP A 59 2.51 11.11 6.40
C ASP A 59 1.64 12.01 7.28
N MET A 60 0.67 11.47 8.03
CA MET A 60 -0.07 12.24 9.03
C MET A 60 0.82 12.70 10.19
N TYR A 61 0.59 13.93 10.66
CA TYR A 61 1.23 14.43 11.87
C TYR A 61 0.49 13.96 13.13
N ALA A 62 1.26 13.63 14.16
CA ALA A 62 0.77 13.31 15.48
C ALA A 62 1.23 14.39 16.47
N ASP A 63 0.29 14.93 17.24
CA ASP A 63 0.52 16.02 18.18
C ASP A 63 0.48 15.54 19.63
N VAL A 64 0.91 16.42 20.53
CA VAL A 64 0.81 16.22 21.97
C VAL A 64 -0.65 16.00 22.40
N GLY A 65 -0.87 14.97 23.19
CA GLY A 65 -2.17 14.54 23.72
C GLY A 65 -2.96 13.62 22.80
N ASP A 66 -2.51 13.38 21.57
CA ASP A 66 -3.22 12.49 20.65
C ASP A 66 -3.27 11.06 21.20
N LEU A 67 -4.47 10.48 21.17
CA LEU A 67 -4.68 9.06 21.43
C LEU A 67 -4.55 8.29 20.13
N ILE A 68 -3.82 7.18 20.15
CA ILE A 68 -3.72 6.25 19.01
C ILE A 68 -4.23 4.89 19.44
N ARG A 69 -5.10 4.30 18.61
CA ARG A 69 -5.59 2.94 18.79
C ARG A 69 -5.40 2.08 17.55
N THR A 70 -5.30 0.79 17.77
CA THR A 70 -5.26 -0.24 16.72
C THR A 70 -6.28 -1.32 17.02
N ASP A 71 -6.88 -1.89 15.98
CA ASP A 71 -7.82 -3.00 16.15
C ASP A 71 -7.10 -4.27 16.64
N PRO A 72 -7.70 -5.10 17.52
CA PRO A 72 -7.08 -6.32 18.04
C PRO A 72 -6.92 -7.46 17.02
N ARG A 73 -7.63 -7.45 15.89
CA ARG A 73 -7.64 -8.57 14.93
C ARG A 73 -6.88 -8.24 13.64
N GLY A 74 -5.92 -9.08 13.27
CA GLY A 74 -5.12 -8.91 12.06
C GLY A 74 -3.80 -8.18 12.31
N ALA A 75 -3.10 -7.84 11.24
CA ALA A 75 -1.78 -7.19 11.29
C ALA A 75 -1.88 -5.66 11.48
N ASN A 76 -2.70 -5.20 12.45
CA ASN A 76 -2.90 -3.77 12.66
C ASN A 76 -1.75 -3.17 13.46
N ALA A 77 -0.99 -2.27 12.84
CA ALA A 77 0.10 -1.60 13.51
C ALA A 77 0.41 -0.25 12.86
N VAL A 78 0.95 0.68 13.64
CA VAL A 78 1.35 2.00 13.16
C VAL A 78 2.71 2.40 13.71
N ARG A 79 3.57 2.95 12.85
CA ARG A 79 4.88 3.50 13.20
C ARG A 79 4.80 5.01 13.25
N VAL A 80 5.02 5.58 14.43
CA VAL A 80 5.16 7.03 14.65
C VAL A 80 6.63 7.34 14.87
N ARG A 81 7.21 8.18 14.02
CA ARG A 81 8.57 8.71 14.18
C ARG A 81 8.50 10.06 14.88
N LEU A 82 9.21 10.19 15.99
CA LEU A 82 9.26 11.45 16.75
C LEU A 82 10.17 12.47 16.06
N THR A 83 9.84 13.76 16.19
CA THR A 83 10.70 14.85 15.71
C THR A 83 12.04 14.92 16.45
N ALA A 84 12.05 14.51 17.73
CA ALA A 84 13.26 14.43 18.54
C ALA A 84 14.20 13.24 18.21
N GLY A 85 13.80 12.38 17.27
CA GLY A 85 14.43 11.08 17.00
C GLY A 85 13.78 9.94 17.81
N GLY A 86 14.01 8.69 17.38
CA GLY A 86 13.29 7.54 17.92
C GLY A 86 11.84 7.44 17.43
N GLY A 87 11.01 6.71 18.15
CA GLY A 87 9.63 6.46 17.74
C GLY A 87 8.91 5.37 18.51
N TYR A 88 7.69 5.11 18.05
CA TYR A 88 6.81 4.08 18.59
C TYR A 88 6.30 3.21 17.46
N ILE A 89 6.24 1.89 17.69
CA ILE A 89 5.44 0.97 16.87
C ILE A 89 4.30 0.47 17.74
N VAL A 90 3.10 0.96 17.47
CA VAL A 90 1.88 0.62 18.20
C VAL A 90 1.26 -0.57 17.48
N GLY A 91 1.32 -1.76 18.09
CA GLY A 91 0.85 -3.03 17.53
C GLY A 91 -0.62 -3.32 17.83
N PRO A 92 -1.12 -4.53 17.52
CA PRO A 92 -2.55 -4.87 17.59
C PRO A 92 -3.18 -4.67 18.98
N GLY A 93 -4.44 -4.23 18.99
CA GLY A 93 -5.27 -4.08 20.20
C GLY A 93 -4.80 -2.99 21.16
N SER A 94 -3.90 -2.10 20.71
CA SER A 94 -3.24 -1.12 21.55
C SER A 94 -4.03 0.16 21.69
N LEU A 95 -3.83 0.84 22.81
CA LEU A 95 -4.26 2.21 23.04
C LEU A 95 -3.14 2.98 23.73
N VAL A 96 -2.62 4.01 23.07
CA VAL A 96 -1.53 4.85 23.58
C VAL A 96 -1.92 6.33 23.54
N GLU A 97 -1.26 7.12 24.36
CA GLU A 97 -1.39 8.58 24.44
C GLU A 97 -0.01 9.21 24.29
N LEU A 98 0.12 10.14 23.33
CA LEU A 98 1.37 10.85 23.04
C LEU A 98 1.54 12.04 23.98
N VAL A 99 2.01 11.80 25.20
CA VAL A 99 2.03 12.83 26.25
C VAL A 99 2.99 13.98 25.93
N ASP A 100 4.23 13.68 25.50
CA ASP A 100 5.21 14.67 25.04
C ASP A 100 6.36 13.98 24.28
N GLN A 101 7.39 14.72 23.83
CA GLN A 101 8.52 14.15 23.07
C GLN A 101 9.36 13.11 23.84
N LYS A 102 9.20 13.00 25.15
CA LYS A 102 9.90 12.09 26.04
C LYS A 102 8.96 11.14 26.77
N THR A 103 7.65 11.29 26.66
CA THR A 103 6.70 10.52 27.45
C THR A 103 5.64 9.89 26.56
N LEU A 104 5.53 8.56 26.64
CA LEU A 104 4.44 7.79 26.04
C LEU A 104 3.64 7.13 27.15
N LYS A 105 2.31 7.22 27.10
CA LYS A 105 1.46 6.44 28.01
C LYS A 105 0.79 5.31 27.24
N ILE A 106 0.93 4.08 27.73
CA ILE A 106 0.34 2.87 27.15
C ILE A 106 -0.78 2.41 28.09
N THR A 107 -2.01 2.36 27.58
CA THR A 107 -3.16 1.89 28.35
C THR A 107 -3.33 0.37 28.20
N ARG A 108 -3.13 -0.16 27.00
CA ARG A 108 -3.20 -1.60 26.69
C ARG A 108 -2.48 -1.91 25.37
N GLY A 109 -2.30 -3.20 25.10
CA GLY A 109 -1.79 -3.77 23.84
C GLY A 109 -0.29 -3.97 23.82
N GLU A 110 0.28 -4.10 22.63
CA GLU A 110 1.71 -4.34 22.44
C GLU A 110 2.37 -3.19 21.70
N VAL A 111 3.44 -2.63 22.26
CA VAL A 111 4.09 -1.42 21.74
C VAL A 111 5.60 -1.57 21.80
N GLU A 112 6.28 -1.33 20.69
CA GLU A 112 7.71 -1.05 20.72
C GLU A 112 7.96 0.44 20.92
N VAL A 113 8.91 0.75 21.80
CA VAL A 113 9.36 2.10 22.08
C VAL A 113 10.86 2.17 21.80
N THR A 114 11.25 3.09 20.92
CA THR A 114 12.64 3.36 20.59
C THR A 114 12.99 4.78 21.00
N SER A 115 13.93 4.92 21.94
CA SER A 115 14.39 6.23 22.42
C SER A 115 15.39 6.86 21.43
N PRO A 116 15.39 8.20 21.25
CA PRO A 116 16.46 8.88 20.54
C PRO A 116 17.84 8.71 21.23
N ASP A 117 18.91 8.63 20.43
CA ASP A 117 20.27 8.50 20.93
C ASP A 117 20.60 9.55 22.00
N LYS A 118 21.10 9.08 23.15
CA LYS A 118 21.50 9.90 24.32
C LYS A 118 20.37 10.61 25.08
N LYS A 119 19.09 10.29 24.81
CA LYS A 119 17.95 10.78 25.60
C LYS A 119 17.16 9.61 26.16
N ASP A 120 16.66 9.74 27.39
CA ASP A 120 15.74 8.77 27.97
C ASP A 120 14.30 9.10 27.54
N LEU A 121 13.53 8.07 27.18
CA LEU A 121 12.09 8.14 26.96
C LEU A 121 11.38 7.41 28.10
N THR A 122 10.41 8.05 28.74
CA THR A 122 9.62 7.49 29.83
C THR A 122 8.33 6.88 29.30
N VAL A 123 8.08 5.61 29.62
CA VAL A 123 6.83 4.93 29.33
C VAL A 123 5.99 4.87 30.60
N VAL A 124 4.75 5.33 30.53
CA VAL A 124 3.79 5.31 31.64
C VAL A 124 2.74 4.22 31.39
N PHE A 125 2.48 3.40 32.41
CA PHE A 125 1.55 2.27 32.37
C PHE A 125 0.32 2.54 33.26
N PRO A 126 -0.73 1.70 33.18
CA PRO A 126 -1.86 1.76 34.11
C PRO A 126 -1.39 1.71 35.58
N GLY A 127 -2.11 2.41 36.46
CA GLY A 127 -1.73 2.52 37.88
C GLY A 127 -0.55 3.45 38.17
N LYS A 128 -0.19 4.37 37.24
CA LYS A 128 0.89 5.38 37.36
C LYS A 128 2.30 4.79 37.53
N LYS A 129 2.52 3.54 37.15
CA LYS A 129 3.87 2.95 37.06
C LYS A 129 4.59 3.51 35.83
N ASN A 130 5.91 3.67 35.88
CA ASN A 130 6.69 4.14 34.74
C ASN A 130 8.04 3.41 34.60
N GLU A 131 8.59 3.40 33.39
CA GLU A 131 9.93 2.93 33.08
C GLU A 131 10.66 3.91 32.16
N LYS A 132 11.97 4.09 32.37
CA LYS A 132 12.83 4.83 31.45
C LYS A 132 13.49 3.88 30.45
N ILE A 133 13.46 4.28 29.18
CA ILE A 133 13.96 3.49 28.05
C ILE A 133 15.19 4.17 27.47
N ASN A 134 16.26 3.40 27.38
CA ASN A 134 17.48 3.72 26.64
C ASN A 134 17.66 2.63 25.59
N GLY A 135 17.67 3.00 24.30
CA GLY A 135 17.58 2.06 23.18
C GLY A 135 16.14 1.69 22.82
N SER A 136 15.89 0.40 22.53
CA SER A 136 14.55 -0.11 22.16
C SER A 136 14.03 -1.12 23.18
N ALA A 137 12.73 -1.09 23.43
CA ALA A 137 12.03 -2.04 24.29
C ALA A 137 10.63 -2.34 23.75
N VAL A 138 10.16 -3.58 23.91
CA VAL A 138 8.80 -3.99 23.55
C VAL A 138 8.01 -4.30 24.82
N PHE A 139 6.82 -3.73 24.93
CA PHE A 139 5.93 -3.90 26.07
C PHE A 139 4.63 -4.59 25.65
N ARG A 140 4.13 -5.48 26.50
CA ARG A 140 2.76 -5.98 26.46
C ARG A 140 2.03 -5.47 27.71
N VAL A 141 0.97 -4.71 27.51
CA VAL A 141 0.20 -4.05 28.57
C VAL A 141 -1.24 -4.58 28.56
N LYS A 142 -1.69 -5.03 29.73
CA LYS A 142 -3.07 -5.40 30.05
C LYS A 142 -3.61 -4.41 31.09
N GLU A 143 -4.90 -4.47 31.39
CA GLU A 143 -5.57 -3.50 32.28
C GLU A 143 -4.83 -3.29 33.62
N ASP A 144 -4.34 -4.35 34.25
CA ASP A 144 -3.70 -4.28 35.58
C ASP A 144 -2.20 -4.63 35.61
N SER A 145 -1.60 -4.97 34.47
CA SER A 145 -0.22 -5.47 34.42
C SER A 145 0.49 -5.10 33.13
N TYR A 146 1.81 -4.97 33.19
CA TYR A 146 2.65 -4.87 32.01
C TYR A 146 3.81 -5.85 32.09
N GLU A 147 4.30 -6.26 30.93
CA GLU A 147 5.46 -7.13 30.76
C GLU A 147 6.38 -6.53 29.69
N LYS A 148 7.67 -6.45 29.99
CA LYS A 148 8.71 -6.17 28.99
C LYS A 148 9.11 -7.47 28.30
N LEU A 149 8.85 -7.58 27.00
CA LEU A 149 9.07 -8.82 26.26
C LEU A 149 10.57 -9.03 25.99
N LYS A 150 11.06 -10.25 26.23
CA LYS A 150 12.45 -10.64 25.97
C LYS A 150 12.75 -10.88 24.48
N HIS A 151 11.72 -11.24 23.72
CA HIS A 151 11.82 -11.53 22.29
C HIS A 151 10.76 -10.75 21.53
N GLU A 152 11.09 -10.35 20.31
CA GLU A 152 10.15 -9.68 19.44
C GLU A 152 8.96 -10.61 19.11
N PRO A 153 7.71 -10.16 19.32
CA PRO A 153 6.54 -10.93 18.95
C PRO A 153 6.43 -11.06 17.42
N ALA A 154 5.74 -12.10 16.96
CA ALA A 154 5.63 -12.42 15.54
C ALA A 154 5.08 -11.23 14.72
N TRP A 155 4.02 -10.57 15.19
CA TRP A 155 3.44 -9.40 14.50
C TRP A 155 4.47 -8.27 14.31
N LEU A 156 5.34 -8.04 15.29
CA LEU A 156 6.35 -6.99 15.21
C LEU A 156 7.44 -7.39 14.21
N LYS A 157 7.82 -8.66 14.19
CA LYS A 157 8.70 -9.19 13.16
C LYS A 157 8.10 -9.09 11.77
N TYR A 158 6.79 -9.29 11.60
CA TYR A 158 6.13 -9.08 10.31
C TYR A 158 6.03 -7.60 9.94
N PHE A 159 5.70 -6.73 10.89
CA PHE A 159 5.59 -5.29 10.66
C PHE A 159 6.94 -4.61 10.39
N LYS A 160 8.02 -5.04 11.08
CA LYS A 160 9.40 -4.61 10.81
C LYS A 160 9.99 -5.34 9.60
N GLY A 161 9.72 -6.64 9.53
CA GLY A 161 10.08 -7.58 8.48
C GLY A 161 9.12 -7.52 7.30
N THR A 162 8.60 -6.33 7.01
CA THR A 162 8.50 -5.79 5.64
C THR A 162 9.91 -5.67 5.02
N ILE A 163 10.64 -6.79 5.08
CA ILE A 163 11.90 -7.25 4.53
C ILE A 163 11.65 -8.78 4.50
N ALA A 164 10.84 -9.32 3.60
CA ALA A 164 10.96 -9.18 2.16
C ALA A 164 10.08 -8.05 1.59
N ARG A 165 10.72 -6.89 1.37
CA ARG A 165 10.56 -6.18 0.11
C ARG A 165 11.11 -7.08 -1.00
N GLU A 166 10.48 -8.22 -1.26
CA GLU A 166 10.67 -8.92 -2.52
C GLU A 166 9.31 -8.96 -3.20
N PRO A 167 8.78 -7.80 -3.62
CA PRO A 167 7.59 -7.67 -4.47
C PRO A 167 7.75 -8.33 -5.85
N MET A 168 8.98 -8.75 -6.15
CA MET A 168 9.33 -9.57 -7.29
C MET A 168 8.88 -11.00 -7.05
N GLY A 169 8.39 -11.66 -8.09
CA GLY A 169 8.13 -13.09 -7.98
C GLY A 169 9.40 -13.86 -7.66
N SER A 170 9.32 -14.82 -6.74
CA SER A 170 10.42 -15.72 -6.40
C SER A 170 10.05 -17.14 -6.79
N LEU A 171 10.85 -17.74 -7.66
CA LEU A 171 10.70 -19.14 -8.05
C LEU A 171 11.72 -20.00 -7.30
N LEU A 172 11.25 -20.68 -6.27
CA LEU A 172 12.08 -21.58 -5.46
C LEU A 172 12.06 -22.97 -6.09
N ALA A 173 13.20 -23.44 -6.58
CA ALA A 173 13.35 -24.76 -7.18
C ALA A 173 14.23 -25.67 -6.31
N LYS A 174 13.96 -26.98 -6.35
CA LYS A 174 14.75 -27.96 -5.57
C LYS A 174 16.00 -28.37 -6.35
N VAL A 175 17.16 -27.85 -5.95
CA VAL A 175 18.47 -28.17 -6.51
C VAL A 175 19.27 -28.96 -5.47
N GLU A 176 19.69 -30.18 -5.79
CA GLU A 176 20.49 -31.05 -4.91
C GLU A 176 19.91 -31.20 -3.48
N GLY A 177 18.57 -31.25 -3.38
CA GLY A 177 17.87 -31.39 -2.09
C GLY A 177 17.64 -30.09 -1.32
N ARG A 178 18.10 -28.93 -1.83
CA ARG A 178 17.87 -27.60 -1.24
C ARG A 178 16.91 -26.78 -2.10
N ASN A 179 16.05 -25.97 -1.47
CA ASN A 179 15.22 -25.01 -2.19
C ASN A 179 16.04 -23.73 -2.42
N LEU A 180 16.31 -23.40 -3.68
CA LEU A 180 17.07 -22.21 -4.07
C LEU A 180 16.23 -21.33 -4.99
N PRO A 181 16.28 -19.99 -4.84
CA PRO A 181 15.65 -19.07 -5.77
C PRO A 181 16.39 -19.09 -7.11
N LEU A 182 15.64 -19.16 -8.21
CA LEU A 182 16.19 -18.98 -9.54
C LEU A 182 16.42 -17.49 -9.85
N THR A 183 17.46 -17.19 -10.64
CA THR A 183 17.78 -15.82 -11.07
C THR A 183 16.78 -15.32 -12.09
N ILE A 184 16.36 -14.07 -11.97
CA ILE A 184 15.43 -13.43 -12.91
C ILE A 184 16.20 -12.95 -14.14
N GLY A 185 15.71 -13.28 -15.34
CA GLY A 185 16.27 -12.83 -16.62
C GLY A 185 15.72 -11.45 -17.00
N TYR A 186 14.46 -11.41 -17.43
CA TYR A 186 13.74 -10.15 -17.68
C TYR A 186 12.56 -9.97 -16.74
N HIS A 187 12.19 -8.71 -16.56
CA HIS A 187 11.03 -8.28 -15.80
C HIS A 187 10.22 -7.25 -16.57
N LYS A 188 9.00 -7.59 -16.97
CA LYS A 188 8.12 -6.71 -17.74
C LYS A 188 6.83 -6.48 -17.00
N VAL A 189 6.51 -5.22 -16.76
CA VAL A 189 5.35 -4.80 -15.99
C VAL A 189 4.51 -3.85 -16.83
N THR A 190 3.29 -4.28 -17.14
CA THR A 190 2.30 -3.46 -17.82
C THR A 190 1.16 -3.16 -16.85
N VAL A 191 0.86 -1.87 -16.68
CA VAL A 191 -0.18 -1.39 -15.77
C VAL A 191 -1.19 -0.62 -16.58
N ASP A 192 -2.44 -1.07 -16.59
CA ASP A 192 -3.56 -0.33 -17.15
C ASP A 192 -4.39 0.23 -16.00
N ILE A 193 -4.32 1.55 -15.80
CA ILE A 193 -5.07 2.29 -14.79
C ILE A 193 -6.30 2.92 -15.47
N ARG A 194 -7.49 2.58 -14.97
CA ARG A 194 -8.75 3.24 -15.31
C ARG A 194 -9.31 3.87 -14.05
N ASP A 195 -9.22 5.19 -14.00
CA ASP A 195 -9.52 6.00 -12.81
C ASP A 195 -8.69 5.52 -11.60
N GLN A 196 -9.31 4.87 -10.61
CA GLN A 196 -8.65 4.34 -9.43
C GLN A 196 -8.33 2.84 -9.53
N ILE A 197 -8.79 2.14 -10.56
CA ILE A 197 -8.57 0.69 -10.69
C ILE A 197 -7.31 0.47 -11.52
N ALA A 198 -6.27 -0.09 -10.88
CA ALA A 198 -5.04 -0.49 -11.54
C ALA A 198 -5.05 -1.99 -11.79
N ARG A 199 -4.94 -2.38 -13.06
CA ARG A 199 -4.69 -3.77 -13.47
C ARG A 199 -3.22 -3.90 -13.84
N THR A 200 -2.47 -4.67 -13.06
CA THR A 200 -1.04 -4.90 -13.26
C THR A 200 -0.83 -6.30 -13.81
N THR A 201 -0.15 -6.39 -14.95
CA THR A 201 0.32 -7.64 -15.56
C THR A 201 1.83 -7.67 -15.52
N ILE A 202 2.38 -8.75 -14.97
CA ILE A 202 3.81 -8.96 -14.80
C ILE A 202 4.19 -10.20 -15.60
N GLU A 203 5.22 -10.06 -16.42
CA GLU A 203 5.90 -11.17 -17.09
C GLU A 203 7.34 -11.23 -16.58
N GLU A 204 7.68 -12.37 -15.98
CA GLU A 204 9.00 -12.65 -15.41
C GLU A 204 9.60 -13.88 -16.07
N SER A 205 10.91 -13.85 -16.31
CA SER A 205 11.66 -15.05 -16.69
C SER A 205 12.59 -15.50 -15.59
N PHE A 206 12.60 -16.81 -15.31
CA PHE A 206 13.45 -17.44 -14.31
C PHE A 206 14.42 -18.40 -14.98
N LYS A 207 15.71 -18.19 -14.77
CA LYS A 207 16.76 -18.98 -15.41
C LYS A 207 17.16 -20.18 -14.55
N ASN A 208 17.11 -21.37 -15.14
CA ASN A 208 17.72 -22.56 -14.58
C ASN A 208 19.16 -22.70 -15.08
N ASN A 209 20.13 -22.55 -14.19
CA ASN A 209 21.56 -22.68 -14.52
C ASN A 209 22.11 -24.11 -14.32
N THR A 210 21.25 -25.08 -14.04
CA THR A 210 21.63 -26.49 -13.84
C THR A 210 21.38 -27.31 -15.11
N ASP A 211 21.99 -28.49 -15.20
CA ASP A 211 21.78 -29.43 -16.32
C ASP A 211 20.42 -30.15 -16.25
N GLY A 212 19.81 -30.22 -15.06
CA GLY A 212 18.60 -30.99 -14.80
C GLY A 212 17.30 -30.22 -15.05
N THR A 213 16.22 -30.96 -15.32
CA THR A 213 14.87 -30.38 -15.26
C THR A 213 14.44 -30.23 -13.80
N LEU A 214 14.01 -29.03 -13.43
CA LEU A 214 13.58 -28.70 -12.08
C LEU A 214 12.06 -28.55 -11.99
N GLU A 215 11.56 -28.75 -10.78
CA GLU A 215 10.24 -28.32 -10.31
C GLU A 215 10.46 -27.23 -9.26
N GLY A 216 9.57 -26.23 -9.25
CA GLY A 216 9.62 -25.16 -8.27
C GLY A 216 8.25 -24.64 -7.86
N VAL A 217 8.27 -23.78 -6.84
CA VAL A 217 7.10 -23.05 -6.35
C VAL A 217 7.34 -21.56 -6.54
N PHE A 218 6.52 -20.95 -7.38
CA PHE A 218 6.45 -19.51 -7.56
C PHE A 218 5.72 -18.87 -6.39
N HIS A 219 6.31 -17.84 -5.82
CA HIS A 219 5.78 -17.03 -4.73
C HIS A 219 5.69 -15.58 -5.22
N PHE A 220 4.52 -14.97 -5.09
CA PHE A 220 4.34 -13.57 -5.43
C PHE A 220 3.58 -12.85 -4.33
N PRO A 221 4.20 -11.90 -3.60
CA PRO A 221 3.49 -11.10 -2.62
C PRO A 221 2.63 -10.06 -3.33
N LEU A 222 1.33 -10.11 -3.07
CA LEU A 222 0.39 -9.15 -3.59
C LEU A 222 0.46 -7.84 -2.78
N PRO A 223 0.18 -6.69 -3.41
CA PRO A 223 -0.11 -5.45 -2.70
C PRO A 223 -1.36 -5.60 -1.83
N GLN A 224 -1.43 -4.85 -0.73
CA GLN A 224 -2.61 -4.86 0.15
C GLN A 224 -3.87 -4.51 -0.68
N ASP A 225 -4.96 -5.23 -0.43
CA ASP A 225 -6.24 -5.05 -1.14
C ASP A 225 -6.21 -5.38 -2.66
N ALA A 226 -5.14 -6.03 -3.13
CA ALA A 226 -5.08 -6.56 -4.50
C ALA A 226 -5.76 -7.93 -4.60
N SER A 227 -6.40 -8.18 -5.74
CA SER A 227 -7.02 -9.46 -6.10
C SER A 227 -6.35 -10.04 -7.33
N ILE A 228 -6.05 -11.34 -7.32
CA ILE A 228 -5.54 -12.04 -8.50
C ILE A 228 -6.61 -12.05 -9.59
N ALA A 229 -6.22 -11.66 -10.79
CA ALA A 229 -7.07 -11.68 -11.98
C ALA A 229 -6.64 -12.74 -13.01
N GLY A 230 -5.41 -13.26 -12.92
CA GLY A 230 -4.91 -14.30 -13.82
C GLY A 230 -3.51 -14.77 -13.46
N PHE A 231 -3.21 -16.01 -13.83
CA PHE A 231 -1.86 -16.57 -13.75
C PHE A 231 -1.63 -17.49 -14.95
N GLY A 232 -0.42 -17.54 -15.47
CA GLY A 232 -0.06 -18.44 -16.55
C GLY A 232 1.44 -18.65 -16.64
N MET A 233 1.84 -19.69 -17.36
CA MET A 233 3.24 -19.99 -17.62
C MET A 233 3.41 -20.50 -19.05
N TRP A 234 4.59 -20.26 -19.62
CA TRP A 234 4.88 -20.78 -20.95
C TRP A 234 5.34 -22.24 -20.87
N ILE A 235 4.81 -23.06 -21.78
CA ILE A 235 5.27 -24.42 -22.06
C ILE A 235 5.67 -24.44 -23.54
N GLY A 236 6.98 -24.43 -23.81
CA GLY A 236 7.47 -24.06 -25.13
C GLY A 236 7.13 -22.60 -25.44
N ASP A 237 6.47 -22.36 -26.58
CA ASP A 237 6.04 -21.02 -27.01
C ASP A 237 4.58 -20.71 -26.67
N GLU A 238 3.84 -21.68 -26.12
CA GLU A 238 2.43 -21.51 -25.79
C GLU A 238 2.25 -21.06 -24.33
N LEU A 239 1.46 -20.00 -24.14
CA LEU A 239 1.05 -19.54 -22.82
C LEU A 239 -0.10 -20.42 -22.32
N VAL A 240 0.17 -21.20 -21.27
CA VAL A 240 -0.86 -21.98 -20.58
C VAL A 240 -1.35 -21.14 -19.40
N GLU A 241 -2.55 -20.57 -19.55
CA GLU A 241 -3.22 -19.83 -18.47
C GLU A 241 -3.87 -20.83 -17.49
N ALA A 242 -3.65 -20.61 -16.20
CA ALA A 242 -4.36 -21.32 -15.15
C ALA A 242 -5.63 -20.52 -14.85
N ASP A 243 -6.81 -21.17 -14.96
CA ASP A 243 -8.03 -20.55 -14.45
C ASP A 243 -7.85 -20.33 -12.95
N VAL A 244 -7.94 -19.06 -12.52
CA VAL A 244 -7.94 -18.68 -11.11
C VAL A 244 -9.33 -18.99 -10.59
N VAL A 245 -9.64 -20.28 -10.49
CA VAL A 245 -10.93 -20.72 -9.97
C VAL A 245 -10.86 -20.72 -8.46
N GLU A 246 -11.86 -20.10 -7.84
CA GLU A 246 -12.12 -20.32 -6.41
C GLU A 246 -12.17 -21.83 -6.13
N LYS A 247 -11.54 -22.19 -5.01
CA LYS A 247 -11.23 -23.51 -4.43
C LYS A 247 -12.06 -24.73 -4.89
N GLN A 248 -13.34 -24.57 -5.21
CA GLN A 248 -14.27 -25.64 -5.57
C GLN A 248 -14.28 -25.97 -7.07
N ARG A 249 -14.32 -24.98 -7.96
CA ARG A 249 -14.52 -25.20 -9.40
C ARG A 249 -13.22 -25.61 -10.12
N ALA A 250 -12.07 -25.26 -9.56
CA ALA A 250 -10.75 -25.80 -9.95
C ALA A 250 -10.67 -27.31 -9.74
N ARG A 251 -11.38 -27.83 -8.72
CA ARG A 251 -11.37 -29.24 -8.36
C ARG A 251 -12.16 -30.08 -9.37
N GLU A 252 -13.29 -29.59 -9.85
CA GLU A 252 -14.19 -30.31 -10.78
C GLU A 252 -13.66 -30.38 -12.22
N ILE A 253 -13.14 -29.26 -12.75
CA ILE A 253 -12.54 -29.21 -14.09
C ILE A 253 -11.29 -30.09 -14.15
N TYR A 254 -10.51 -30.10 -13.06
CA TYR A 254 -9.29 -30.88 -12.94
C TYR A 254 -9.55 -32.36 -12.63
N GLU A 255 -10.59 -32.72 -11.85
CA GLU A 255 -11.03 -34.11 -11.68
C GLU A 255 -11.52 -34.74 -13.00
N THR A 256 -12.00 -33.91 -13.92
CA THR A 256 -12.35 -34.34 -15.28
C THR A 256 -11.10 -34.66 -16.13
N ILE A 257 -10.00 -33.90 -15.92
CA ILE A 257 -8.70 -34.11 -16.58
C ILE A 257 -7.89 -35.26 -15.91
N LEU A 258 -8.12 -35.52 -14.62
CA LEU A 258 -7.42 -36.53 -13.79
C LEU A 258 -7.73 -38.00 -14.12
N ARG A 259 -8.65 -38.29 -15.04
CA ARG A 259 -8.87 -39.68 -15.51
C ARG A 259 -7.68 -40.25 -16.29
N GLU A 260 -6.71 -39.43 -16.66
CA GLU A 260 -5.48 -39.83 -17.35
C GLU A 260 -4.23 -39.63 -16.47
N ARG A 261 -4.12 -40.47 -15.43
CA ARG A 261 -2.92 -40.87 -14.66
C ARG A 261 -1.84 -39.82 -14.29
N ARG A 262 -1.77 -39.61 -12.97
CA ARG A 262 -0.64 -39.26 -12.05
C ARG A 262 -0.59 -37.81 -11.53
N ASP A 263 -0.94 -37.75 -10.23
CA ASP A 263 -1.14 -36.67 -9.24
C ASP A 263 0.11 -35.87 -8.76
N PRO A 264 -0.05 -34.85 -7.88
CA PRO A 264 -1.00 -33.71 -7.93
C PRO A 264 -0.34 -32.38 -7.46
N GLY A 265 -0.91 -31.19 -7.79
CA GLY A 265 -0.34 -29.90 -7.37
C GLY A 265 -1.34 -28.77 -7.16
N LEU A 266 -2.08 -28.86 -6.05
CA LEU A 266 -3.12 -27.94 -5.58
C LEU A 266 -2.63 -26.48 -5.38
N LEU A 267 -3.46 -25.51 -5.79
CA LEU A 267 -3.38 -24.10 -5.41
C LEU A 267 -3.74 -23.96 -3.92
N GLU A 268 -2.77 -23.55 -3.09
CA GLU A 268 -2.99 -23.32 -1.66
C GLU A 268 -2.88 -21.83 -1.35
N TRP A 269 -4.03 -21.19 -1.08
CA TRP A 269 -4.07 -19.91 -0.39
C TRP A 269 -3.89 -20.17 1.10
N GLN A 270 -2.65 -20.08 1.56
CA GLN A 270 -2.31 -20.17 2.99
C GLN A 270 -2.22 -18.73 3.51
N GLY A 271 -3.07 -18.38 4.47
CA GLY A 271 -3.35 -17.01 4.92
C GLY A 271 -2.17 -16.03 4.89
N GLY A 272 -2.45 -14.85 4.34
CA GLY A 272 -1.48 -13.79 4.04
C GLY A 272 -1.72 -13.22 2.64
N ASN A 273 -0.99 -12.17 2.27
CA ASN A 273 -1.13 -11.53 0.95
C ASN A 273 -0.13 -12.11 -0.07
N ILE A 274 0.06 -13.44 -0.10
CA ILE A 274 1.06 -14.11 -0.95
C ILE A 274 0.37 -15.14 -1.84
N PHE A 275 0.53 -15.00 -3.15
CA PHE A 275 0.14 -15.97 -4.15
C PHE A 275 1.21 -17.06 -4.30
N LYS A 276 0.79 -18.32 -4.46
CA LYS A 276 1.69 -19.46 -4.69
C LYS A 276 1.19 -20.31 -5.86
N ALA A 277 2.11 -20.70 -6.73
CA ALA A 277 1.82 -21.62 -7.83
C ALA A 277 2.97 -22.61 -8.03
N ARG A 278 2.64 -23.87 -8.34
CA ARG A 278 3.66 -24.85 -8.76
C ARG A 278 4.04 -24.61 -10.21
N VAL A 279 5.32 -24.73 -10.51
CA VAL A 279 5.89 -24.46 -11.83
C VAL A 279 6.73 -25.65 -12.25
N PHE A 280 6.29 -26.27 -13.33
CA PHE A 280 6.94 -27.43 -13.95
C PHE A 280 6.58 -27.45 -15.46
N PRO A 281 7.41 -28.04 -16.32
CA PRO A 281 8.84 -28.28 -16.13
C PRO A 281 9.66 -26.98 -16.27
N ILE A 282 10.80 -26.91 -15.59
CA ILE A 282 11.84 -25.89 -15.75
C ILE A 282 13.09 -26.59 -16.32
N PHE A 283 13.26 -26.59 -17.65
CA PHE A 283 14.35 -27.35 -18.29
C PHE A 283 15.73 -26.80 -17.93
N GLY A 284 16.76 -27.65 -17.97
CA GLY A 284 18.15 -27.25 -17.75
C GLY A 284 18.61 -26.20 -18.76
N HIS A 285 19.43 -25.25 -18.31
CA HIS A 285 19.95 -24.13 -19.11
C HIS A 285 18.88 -23.31 -19.87
N SER A 286 17.63 -23.31 -19.38
CA SER A 286 16.50 -22.63 -20.02
C SER A 286 15.89 -21.56 -19.11
N GLU A 287 15.08 -20.68 -19.71
CA GLU A 287 14.27 -19.71 -18.98
C GLU A 287 12.81 -20.17 -18.91
N LYS A 288 12.26 -20.23 -17.69
CA LYS A 288 10.83 -20.43 -17.47
C LYS A 288 10.16 -19.08 -17.37
N ARG A 289 9.21 -18.83 -18.27
CA ARG A 289 8.42 -17.60 -18.29
C ARG A 289 7.13 -17.78 -17.50
N ILE A 290 6.79 -16.78 -16.70
CA ILE A 290 5.59 -16.74 -15.86
C ILE A 290 4.89 -15.42 -16.08
N LYS A 291 3.56 -15.44 -16.12
CA LYS A 291 2.69 -14.28 -16.20
C LYS A 291 1.75 -14.28 -15.02
N ILE A 292 1.65 -13.15 -14.32
CA ILE A 292 0.67 -12.93 -13.27
C ILE A 292 -0.04 -11.61 -13.50
N THR A 293 -1.34 -11.60 -13.30
CA THR A 293 -2.16 -10.40 -13.39
C THR A 293 -2.95 -10.23 -12.10
N TYR A 294 -2.93 -9.04 -11.55
CA TYR A 294 -3.76 -8.68 -10.40
C TYR A 294 -4.39 -7.29 -10.59
N THR A 295 -5.44 -7.02 -9.83
CA THR A 295 -6.13 -5.73 -9.79
C THR A 295 -6.09 -5.17 -8.39
N GLN A 296 -5.88 -3.85 -8.28
CA GLN A 296 -5.93 -3.14 -7.00
C GLN A 296 -6.67 -1.81 -7.16
N VAL A 297 -7.29 -1.34 -6.08
CA VAL A 297 -7.88 0.00 -6.02
C VAL A 297 -6.83 0.96 -5.45
N LEU A 298 -6.55 2.04 -6.16
CA LEU A 298 -5.63 3.09 -5.75
C LEU A 298 -6.40 4.12 -4.90
N PRO A 299 -6.00 4.35 -3.64
CA PRO A 299 -6.60 5.40 -2.83
C PRO A 299 -6.43 6.77 -3.49
N ILE A 300 -7.52 7.54 -3.56
CA ILE A 300 -7.52 8.92 -4.03
C ILE A 300 -7.70 9.88 -2.86
N GLU A 301 -6.86 10.91 -2.80
CA GLU A 301 -6.93 11.98 -1.81
C GLU A 301 -6.80 13.33 -2.53
N ASP A 302 -7.80 14.22 -2.38
CA ASP A 302 -7.82 15.55 -3.02
C ASP A 302 -7.54 15.54 -4.54
N GLY A 303 -8.07 14.53 -5.25
CA GLY A 303 -7.85 14.36 -6.69
C GLY A 303 -6.45 13.84 -7.04
N LYS A 304 -5.72 13.28 -6.08
CA LYS A 304 -4.38 12.72 -6.27
C LYS A 304 -4.35 11.26 -5.87
N TYR A 305 -3.76 10.41 -6.71
CA TYR A 305 -3.49 9.02 -6.39
C TYR A 305 -2.10 8.62 -6.85
N ARG A 306 -1.58 7.57 -6.22
CA ARG A 306 -0.22 7.06 -6.44
C ARG A 306 -0.29 5.58 -6.73
N TYR A 307 0.27 5.19 -7.87
CA TYR A 307 0.65 3.81 -8.12
C TYR A 307 2.09 3.60 -7.65
N SER A 308 2.35 2.58 -6.84
CA SER A 308 3.69 2.16 -6.46
C SER A 308 3.87 0.70 -6.84
N TYR A 309 4.93 0.43 -7.58
CA TYR A 309 5.40 -0.91 -7.91
C TYR A 309 6.76 -1.11 -7.27
N ALA A 310 6.80 -2.00 -6.31
CA ALA A 310 8.02 -2.21 -5.57
C ALA A 310 9.00 -3.04 -6.44
N LEU A 311 10.26 -2.60 -6.48
CA LEU A 311 11.31 -3.17 -7.33
C LEU A 311 12.58 -3.53 -6.56
N GLN A 312 12.72 -2.99 -5.35
CA GLN A 312 13.86 -3.30 -4.50
C GLN A 312 13.85 -4.79 -4.16
N SER A 313 14.96 -5.48 -4.39
CA SER A 313 15.17 -6.88 -4.00
C SER A 313 16.66 -7.09 -3.71
N GLU A 314 16.99 -7.86 -2.66
CA GLU A 314 18.38 -8.20 -2.35
C GLU A 314 19.00 -9.12 -3.41
N MET A 315 18.20 -10.01 -4.01
CA MET A 315 18.62 -10.86 -5.13
C MET A 315 19.09 -10.03 -6.33
N LEU A 316 18.37 -8.96 -6.68
CA LEU A 316 18.71 -8.13 -7.82
C LEU A 316 19.98 -7.29 -7.64
N LYS A 317 20.45 -7.09 -6.39
CA LYS A 317 21.75 -6.48 -6.12
C LYS A 317 22.91 -7.40 -6.50
N GLN A 318 22.71 -8.71 -6.41
CA GLN A 318 23.71 -9.72 -6.77
C GLN A 318 23.60 -10.10 -8.25
N PHE A 319 22.36 -10.14 -8.77
CA PHE A 319 22.05 -10.53 -10.14
C PHE A 319 21.18 -9.44 -10.79
N PRO A 320 21.78 -8.45 -11.46
CA PRO A 320 21.04 -7.41 -12.17
C PRO A 320 20.05 -7.99 -13.18
N LEU A 321 18.94 -7.29 -13.41
CA LEU A 321 18.00 -7.66 -14.46
C LEU A 321 18.64 -7.42 -15.82
N ARG A 322 18.64 -8.43 -16.69
CA ARG A 322 19.09 -8.25 -18.09
C ARG A 322 18.21 -7.19 -18.78
N GLU A 323 16.92 -7.22 -18.52
CA GLU A 323 15.95 -6.29 -19.09
C GLU A 323 14.85 -5.96 -18.07
N LEU A 324 14.58 -4.68 -17.88
CA LEU A 324 13.45 -4.17 -17.10
C LEU A 324 12.60 -3.27 -17.99
N GLU A 325 11.30 -3.55 -18.06
CA GLU A 325 10.33 -2.76 -18.81
C GLU A 325 9.12 -2.44 -17.92
N LEU A 326 8.80 -1.17 -17.74
CA LEU A 326 7.66 -0.68 -16.97
C LEU A 326 6.83 0.24 -17.86
N LYS A 327 5.58 -0.15 -18.12
CA LYS A 327 4.64 0.61 -18.93
C LYS A 327 3.36 0.85 -18.14
N VAL A 328 3.05 2.11 -17.90
CA VAL A 328 1.79 2.53 -17.26
C VAL A 328 0.95 3.26 -18.28
N ARG A 329 -0.23 2.72 -18.59
CA ARG A 329 -1.27 3.37 -19.37
C ARG A 329 -2.37 3.82 -18.44
N LEU A 330 -2.75 5.08 -18.58
CA LEU A 330 -3.73 5.72 -17.72
C LEU A 330 -4.87 6.24 -18.57
N HIS A 331 -6.10 5.97 -18.13
CA HIS A 331 -7.33 6.60 -18.58
C HIS A 331 -8.08 7.15 -17.36
N SER A 332 -8.51 8.40 -17.45
CA SER A 332 -9.22 9.10 -16.38
C SER A 332 -10.43 9.81 -16.94
N GLU A 333 -11.58 9.65 -16.29
CA GLU A 333 -12.79 10.41 -16.60
C GLU A 333 -12.59 11.91 -16.32
N GLN A 334 -11.92 12.22 -15.20
CA GLN A 334 -11.54 13.59 -14.85
C GLN A 334 -10.31 14.04 -15.63
N PRO A 335 -10.23 15.31 -16.08
CA PRO A 335 -9.05 15.82 -16.76
C PRO A 335 -7.78 15.70 -15.90
N LEU A 336 -6.67 15.30 -16.53
CA LEU A 336 -5.37 15.11 -15.90
C LEU A 336 -4.64 16.45 -15.76
N LYS A 337 -4.51 16.95 -14.52
CA LYS A 337 -3.67 18.12 -14.20
C LYS A 337 -2.20 17.78 -14.40
N ASN A 338 -1.74 16.74 -13.72
CA ASN A 338 -0.34 16.36 -13.71
C ASN A 338 -0.18 14.84 -13.66
N VAL A 339 0.83 14.33 -14.35
CA VAL A 339 1.25 12.93 -14.29
C VAL A 339 2.77 12.95 -14.32
N PHE A 340 3.40 12.31 -13.35
CA PHE A 340 4.86 12.24 -13.30
C PHE A 340 5.34 11.02 -12.51
N CYS A 341 6.57 10.60 -12.81
CA CYS A 341 7.30 9.60 -12.04
C CYS A 341 8.36 10.32 -11.20
N PRO A 342 8.25 10.35 -9.85
CA PRO A 342 9.26 10.98 -9.00
C PRO A 342 10.52 10.12 -8.83
N THR A 343 10.45 8.83 -9.15
CA THR A 343 11.54 7.89 -8.85
C THR A 343 12.45 7.62 -10.03
N HIS A 344 11.93 7.60 -11.26
CA HIS A 344 12.67 7.24 -12.47
C HIS A 344 12.51 8.30 -13.56
N GLU A 345 13.53 8.44 -14.41
CA GLU A 345 13.42 9.22 -15.65
C GLU A 345 12.59 8.44 -16.66
N THR A 346 11.44 8.99 -17.08
CA THR A 346 10.45 8.27 -17.88
C THR A 346 10.12 9.00 -19.17
N ARG A 347 9.75 8.24 -20.20
CA ARG A 347 9.07 8.80 -21.37
C ARG A 347 7.60 8.98 -21.02
N LEU A 348 7.14 10.22 -20.99
CA LEU A 348 5.78 10.57 -20.62
C LEU A 348 5.06 11.26 -21.78
N ASN A 349 3.90 10.73 -22.14
CA ASN A 349 2.96 11.40 -23.04
C ASN A 349 1.62 11.59 -22.32
N LYS A 350 1.07 12.80 -22.35
CA LYS A 350 -0.16 13.16 -21.64
C LYS A 350 -1.11 13.87 -22.60
N THR A 351 -2.36 13.44 -22.60
CA THR A 351 -3.50 14.14 -23.20
C THR A 351 -4.44 14.65 -22.10
N LYS A 352 -5.60 15.19 -22.46
CA LYS A 352 -6.57 15.68 -21.47
C LYS A 352 -7.01 14.59 -20.48
N ASN A 353 -7.23 13.36 -20.95
CA ASN A 353 -7.87 12.28 -20.19
C ASN A 353 -7.09 10.96 -20.20
N ALA A 354 -5.92 10.93 -20.82
CA ALA A 354 -5.07 9.74 -20.86
C ALA A 354 -3.60 10.10 -20.76
N ALA A 355 -2.79 9.19 -20.21
CA ALA A 355 -1.35 9.32 -20.19
C ALA A 355 -0.66 7.96 -20.38
N SER A 356 0.56 7.98 -20.91
CA SER A 356 1.46 6.83 -20.96
C SER A 356 2.77 7.20 -20.30
N VAL A 357 3.23 6.38 -19.34
CA VAL A 357 4.51 6.53 -18.65
C VAL A 357 5.32 5.27 -18.88
N GLU A 358 6.49 5.42 -19.51
CA GLU A 358 7.33 4.28 -19.89
C GLU A 358 8.74 4.43 -19.32
N PHE A 359 9.26 3.34 -18.77
CA PHE A 359 10.65 3.18 -18.36
C PHE A 359 11.18 1.86 -18.90
N SER A 360 12.40 1.89 -19.42
CA SER A 360 13.11 0.70 -19.89
C SER A 360 14.58 0.81 -19.55
N ALA A 361 15.16 -0.28 -19.06
CA ALA A 361 16.59 -0.36 -18.77
C ALA A 361 17.11 -1.77 -19.08
N GLN A 362 18.40 -1.86 -19.40
CA GLN A 362 19.13 -3.12 -19.56
C GLN A 362 20.22 -3.21 -18.50
N GLU A 363 20.56 -4.42 -18.08
CA GLU A 363 21.57 -4.68 -17.04
C GLU A 363 21.34 -3.81 -15.79
N TYR A 364 20.10 -3.76 -15.32
CA TYR A 364 19.63 -2.79 -14.34
C TYR A 364 19.51 -3.40 -12.94
N THR A 365 20.05 -2.70 -11.95
CA THR A 365 19.87 -3.01 -10.53
C THR A 365 18.92 -1.98 -9.90
N PRO A 366 17.67 -2.35 -9.58
CA PRO A 366 16.74 -1.42 -8.96
C PRO A 366 17.21 -0.94 -7.59
N THR A 367 17.31 0.38 -7.42
CA THR A 367 17.71 1.01 -6.14
C THR A 367 16.52 1.60 -5.37
N ARG A 368 15.35 1.70 -6.02
CA ARG A 368 14.14 2.36 -5.52
C ARG A 368 12.92 1.76 -6.21
N ASP A 369 11.76 1.94 -5.60
CA ASP A 369 10.49 1.50 -6.17
C ASP A 369 10.05 2.42 -7.33
N PHE A 370 9.29 1.87 -8.26
CA PHE A 370 8.73 2.62 -9.38
C PHE A 370 7.40 3.24 -8.96
N GLU A 371 7.29 4.56 -9.07
CA GLU A 371 6.09 5.29 -8.65
C GLU A 371 5.53 6.12 -9.80
N VAL A 372 4.21 6.12 -9.94
CA VAL A 372 3.51 7.08 -10.80
C VAL A 372 2.53 7.85 -9.95
N VAL A 373 2.66 9.18 -9.98
CA VAL A 373 1.77 10.11 -9.29
C VAL A 373 0.86 10.74 -10.33
N VAL A 374 -0.44 10.66 -10.07
CA VAL A 374 -1.47 11.26 -10.91
C VAL A 374 -2.24 12.29 -10.11
N GLU A 375 -2.44 13.47 -10.70
CA GLU A 375 -3.26 14.55 -10.17
C GLU A 375 -4.33 14.89 -11.20
N THR A 376 -5.59 14.85 -10.79
CA THR A 376 -6.76 15.15 -11.62
C THR A 376 -7.42 16.45 -11.18
N ASP A 377 -8.34 16.96 -11.99
CA ASP A 377 -9.37 17.86 -11.49
C ASP A 377 -10.17 17.19 -10.36
N LYS A 378 -10.75 18.02 -9.47
CA LYS A 378 -11.59 17.50 -8.40
C LYS A 378 -12.78 16.79 -9.05
N GLY A 379 -12.85 15.48 -8.82
CA GLY A 379 -14.01 14.69 -9.19
C GLY A 379 -15.20 14.96 -8.27
N PRO A 380 -16.37 14.40 -8.59
CA PRO A 380 -17.54 14.45 -7.72
C PRO A 380 -17.24 13.77 -6.38
N GLU A 381 -17.84 14.27 -5.29
CA GLU A 381 -17.64 13.74 -3.93
C GLU A 381 -18.16 12.30 -3.77
N VAL A 382 -19.07 11.88 -4.66
CA VAL A 382 -19.64 10.54 -4.71
C VAL A 382 -19.58 10.05 -6.15
N VAL A 383 -18.98 8.88 -6.36
CA VAL A 383 -18.93 8.19 -7.66
C VAL A 383 -19.62 6.84 -7.52
N VAL A 384 -20.53 6.52 -8.45
CA VAL A 384 -21.17 5.21 -8.58
C VAL A 384 -20.77 4.63 -9.93
N ILE A 385 -20.13 3.47 -9.94
CA ILE A 385 -19.78 2.73 -11.15
C ILE A 385 -20.63 1.45 -11.21
N PRO A 386 -21.75 1.44 -11.96
CA PRO A 386 -22.54 0.24 -12.15
C PRO A 386 -21.91 -0.68 -13.20
N HIS A 387 -21.95 -1.98 -12.96
CA HIS A 387 -21.60 -3.02 -13.90
C HIS A 387 -22.73 -4.03 -14.00
N ARG A 388 -23.06 -4.45 -15.22
CA ARG A 388 -24.07 -5.46 -15.48
C ARG A 388 -23.48 -6.58 -16.34
N ARG A 389 -23.65 -7.83 -15.91
CA ARG A 389 -23.26 -9.01 -16.67
C ARG A 389 -24.48 -9.91 -16.82
N GLY A 390 -25.10 -9.87 -18.00
CA GLY A 390 -26.39 -10.55 -18.22
C GLY A 390 -27.50 -9.87 -17.41
N ASP A 391 -28.20 -10.64 -16.59
CA ASP A 391 -29.28 -10.13 -15.73
C ASP A 391 -28.81 -9.66 -14.35
N ASP A 392 -27.60 -10.03 -13.91
CA ASP A 392 -27.01 -9.59 -12.65
C ASP A 392 -26.25 -8.27 -12.79
N GLY A 393 -26.32 -7.44 -11.75
CA GLY A 393 -25.60 -6.18 -11.66
C GLY A 393 -24.92 -5.97 -10.31
N TYR A 394 -23.71 -5.43 -10.34
CA TYR A 394 -23.00 -4.94 -9.15
C TYR A 394 -22.58 -3.50 -9.36
N PHE A 395 -22.32 -2.76 -8.29
CA PHE A 395 -21.80 -1.40 -8.40
C PHE A 395 -20.66 -1.17 -7.42
N LEU A 396 -19.75 -0.28 -7.80
CA LEU A 396 -18.76 0.28 -6.88
C LEU A 396 -19.23 1.69 -6.47
N LEU A 397 -19.39 1.92 -5.17
CA LEU A 397 -19.62 3.25 -4.61
C LEU A 397 -18.33 3.77 -3.99
N GLN A 398 -17.88 4.92 -4.44
CA GLN A 398 -16.75 5.64 -3.87
C GLN A 398 -17.24 6.96 -3.29
N VAL A 399 -16.92 7.21 -2.02
CA VAL A 399 -17.22 8.46 -1.33
C VAL A 399 -15.90 9.13 -0.99
N ALA A 400 -15.60 10.24 -1.64
CA ALA A 400 -14.44 11.05 -1.32
C ALA A 400 -14.70 11.79 -0.01
N GLN A 401 -13.72 11.77 0.91
CA GLN A 401 -13.84 12.54 2.14
C GLN A 401 -13.88 14.04 1.80
N PRO A 402 -14.87 14.81 2.30
CA PRO A 402 -14.85 16.26 2.15
C PRO A 402 -13.61 16.80 2.85
N ASN A 403 -12.87 17.70 2.17
CA ASN A 403 -11.62 18.28 2.69
C ASN A 403 -11.89 19.03 4.01
N ALA A 404 -11.67 18.37 5.14
CA ALA A 404 -11.53 19.03 6.43
C ALA A 404 -10.12 19.67 6.48
N GLY A 405 -10.09 20.99 6.40
CA GLY A 405 -8.86 21.76 6.22
C GLY A 405 -7.80 21.52 7.30
N ARG A 406 -6.66 20.96 6.89
CA ARG A 406 -5.28 21.33 7.26
C ARG A 406 -4.35 20.48 6.38
N LYS A 407 -3.45 21.08 5.57
CA LYS A 407 -2.45 20.27 4.84
C LYS A 407 -1.58 19.52 5.87
N GLY A 408 -1.78 18.20 5.96
CA GLY A 408 -1.03 17.26 6.82
C GLY A 408 -1.74 16.75 8.09
N ARG A 409 -2.94 17.24 8.43
CA ARG A 409 -3.71 16.76 9.60
C ARG A 409 -5.22 16.94 9.36
N ALA A 410 -5.78 16.22 8.38
CA ALA A 410 -7.21 16.19 8.12
C ALA A 410 -7.89 15.28 9.16
N LEU A 411 -8.36 15.88 10.24
CA LEU A 411 -9.11 15.18 11.29
C LEU A 411 -10.58 15.09 10.89
N ILE A 412 -11.22 13.96 11.21
CA ILE A 412 -12.68 13.85 11.14
C ILE A 412 -13.24 14.81 12.20
N GLY A 413 -13.84 15.90 11.74
CA GLY A 413 -14.49 16.86 12.64
C GLY A 413 -15.61 16.21 13.44
N ASP A 414 -15.79 16.67 14.67
CA ASP A 414 -16.99 16.33 15.42
C ASP A 414 -18.21 16.91 14.69
N GLY A 415 -19.26 16.11 14.58
CA GLY A 415 -20.46 16.46 13.85
C GLY A 415 -21.61 15.52 14.20
N PRO A 416 -22.83 15.81 13.74
CA PRO A 416 -23.95 14.89 13.88
C PRO A 416 -23.61 13.55 13.20
N PRO A 417 -24.15 12.42 13.68
CA PRO A 417 -24.01 11.13 13.01
C PRO A 417 -24.50 11.23 11.56
N LEU A 418 -23.87 10.47 10.67
CA LEU A 418 -24.34 10.31 9.29
C LEU A 418 -25.47 9.27 9.30
N ASP A 419 -26.69 9.70 9.00
CA ASP A 419 -27.82 8.79 8.83
C ASP A 419 -27.83 8.25 7.39
N LEU A 420 -27.20 7.08 7.19
CA LEU A 420 -27.17 6.39 5.91
C LEU A 420 -28.29 5.35 5.86
N ILE A 421 -29.30 5.55 5.02
CA ILE A 421 -30.32 4.54 4.71
C ILE A 421 -29.90 3.81 3.44
N VAL A 422 -29.50 2.55 3.56
CA VAL A 422 -29.22 1.67 2.43
C VAL A 422 -30.44 0.79 2.20
N MET A 423 -31.16 1.02 1.11
CA MET A 423 -32.22 0.12 0.66
C MET A 423 -31.65 -0.81 -0.40
N ALA A 424 -31.48 -2.08 -0.04
CA ALA A 424 -31.09 -3.14 -0.96
C ALA A 424 -32.30 -4.04 -1.23
N ASP A 425 -32.50 -4.41 -2.50
CA ASP A 425 -33.50 -5.40 -2.88
C ASP A 425 -33.11 -6.78 -2.33
N THR A 426 -34.08 -7.48 -1.73
CA THR A 426 -33.94 -8.83 -1.15
C THR A 426 -34.91 -9.81 -1.81
N SER A 427 -35.47 -9.45 -2.96
CA SER A 427 -36.35 -10.30 -3.75
C SER A 427 -35.66 -11.61 -4.15
N ALA A 428 -36.45 -12.69 -4.27
CA ALA A 428 -35.93 -14.03 -4.58
C ALA A 428 -35.18 -14.13 -5.92
N SER A 429 -35.34 -13.14 -6.81
CA SER A 429 -34.55 -13.03 -8.05
C SER A 429 -33.07 -12.70 -7.81
N MET A 430 -32.67 -12.36 -6.58
CA MET A 430 -31.29 -12.10 -6.19
C MET A 430 -30.57 -13.37 -5.68
N ASP A 431 -31.25 -14.51 -5.58
CA ASP A 431 -30.69 -15.77 -5.05
C ASP A 431 -30.15 -16.63 -6.21
N ALA A 432 -28.83 -16.86 -6.23
CA ALA A 432 -28.14 -17.55 -7.32
C ALA A 432 -28.46 -19.08 -7.42
N GLY A 433 -29.36 -19.58 -6.57
CA GLY A 433 -29.75 -20.98 -6.44
C GLY A 433 -31.08 -21.37 -7.09
N GLN A 434 -31.75 -20.46 -7.82
CA GLN A 434 -32.95 -20.77 -8.62
C GLN A 434 -32.65 -20.93 -10.12
#